data_AF-A0A4Y7T2A0-F1
#
_entry.id   AF-A0A4Y7T2A0-F1
#
_cell.length_a   1.000
_cell.length_b   1.000
_cell.length_c   1.000
_cell.angle_alpha   90.00
_cell.angle_beta   90.00
_cell.angle_gamma   90.00
#
_symmetry.space_group_name_H-M   'P 1'
#
loop_
_entity.id
_entity.type
_entity.pdbx_description
1 polymer ?
#
loop_
_entity_poly.entity_id
_entity_poly.type
_entity_poly.pdbx_seq_one_letter_code
_entity_poly.pdbx_strand_id
1 'polypeptide(L)'
;MPSPFSSRLDTNYRPTNDEILAIQEKVVSDTNAAQQVDKQVQSILESIAGLILARDERISSAKKHAALLHPIRKVPEDILSAIFHRCIPHNPSDAPVT
;
A
#
# COMPACT_ATOMS: atom_id res chain seq x y z
N MET A 1 -7.60 -15.37 -31.60
CA MET A 1 -7.16 -16.36 -32.59
C MET A 1 -5.65 -16.29 -32.71
N PRO A 2 -4.94 -17.43 -32.84
CA PRO A 2 -3.49 -17.44 -33.01
C PRO A 2 -3.09 -16.74 -34.31
N SER A 3 -1.92 -16.09 -34.31
CA SER A 3 -1.40 -15.38 -35.48
C SER A 3 -1.14 -16.36 -36.62
N PRO A 4 -1.44 -16.01 -37.89
CA PRO A 4 -1.05 -16.84 -39.03
C PRO A 4 0.48 -17.00 -39.15
N PHE A 5 1.24 -16.13 -38.48
CA PHE A 5 2.70 -16.18 -38.42
C PHE A 5 3.23 -17.02 -37.24
N SER A 6 2.37 -17.57 -36.38
CA SER A 6 2.77 -18.26 -35.14
C SER A 6 3.79 -19.38 -35.36
N SER A 7 3.70 -20.14 -36.47
CA SER A 7 4.66 -21.21 -36.78
C SER A 7 6.01 -20.71 -37.31
N ARG A 8 6.14 -19.40 -37.54
CA ARG A 8 7.32 -18.75 -38.14
C ARG A 8 8.01 -17.78 -37.18
N LEU A 9 7.38 -17.47 -36.04
CA LEU A 9 7.99 -16.68 -34.97
C LEU A 9 9.23 -17.40 -34.43
N ASP A 10 10.23 -16.62 -34.00
CA ASP A 10 11.51 -17.11 -33.45
C ASP A 10 12.33 -18.00 -34.42
N THR A 11 12.12 -17.83 -35.73
CA THR A 11 12.90 -18.51 -36.78
C THR A 11 13.63 -17.51 -37.68
N ASN A 12 14.56 -17.99 -38.51
CA ASN A 12 15.21 -17.19 -39.57
C ASN A 12 14.33 -17.00 -40.82
N TYR A 13 13.01 -17.17 -40.71
CA TYR A 13 12.08 -17.02 -41.82
C TYR A 13 12.11 -15.59 -42.35
N ARG A 14 12.23 -15.45 -43.69
CA ARG A 14 12.17 -14.15 -44.36
C ARG A 14 10.74 -13.91 -44.88
N PRO A 15 10.02 -12.90 -44.35
CA PRO A 15 8.68 -12.58 -44.83
C PRO A 15 8.67 -12.09 -46.28
N THR A 16 7.58 -12.34 -46.98
CA THR A 16 7.30 -11.73 -48.30
C THR A 16 6.84 -10.27 -48.13
N ASN A 17 6.85 -9.48 -49.21
CA ASN A 17 6.42 -8.07 -49.14
C ASN A 17 4.98 -7.90 -48.64
N ASP A 18 4.07 -8.79 -49.02
CA ASP A 18 2.68 -8.77 -48.56
C ASP A 18 2.56 -9.17 -47.09
N GLU A 19 3.38 -10.12 -46.64
CA GLU A 19 3.44 -10.53 -45.23
C GLU A 19 4.02 -9.43 -44.35
N ILE A 20 4.97 -8.62 -44.84
CA ILE A 20 5.52 -7.48 -44.10
C ILE A 20 4.41 -6.51 -43.71
N LEU A 21 3.50 -6.18 -44.63
CA LEU A 21 2.39 -5.27 -44.34
C LEU A 21 1.45 -5.85 -43.28
N ALA A 22 1.07 -7.13 -43.42
CA ALA A 22 0.21 -7.81 -42.46
C ALA A 22 0.87 -7.95 -41.07
N ILE A 23 2.19 -8.19 -41.02
CA ILE A 23 2.96 -8.22 -39.77
C ILE A 23 3.00 -6.84 -39.12
N GLN A 24 3.21 -5.77 -39.90
CA GLN A 24 3.22 -4.40 -39.38
C GLN A 24 1.86 -4.01 -38.77
N GLU A 25 0.75 -4.28 -39.45
CA GLU A 25 -0.59 -4.07 -38.89
C GLU A 25 -0.80 -4.85 -37.60
N LYS A 26 -0.37 -6.11 -37.58
CA LYS A 26 -0.46 -6.96 -36.40
C LYS A 26 0.35 -6.40 -35.23
N VAL A 27 1.58 -5.94 -35.47
CA VAL A 27 2.44 -5.29 -34.46
C VAL A 27 1.77 -4.03 -33.91
N VAL A 28 1.23 -3.17 -34.77
CA VAL A 28 0.53 -1.95 -34.34
C VAL A 28 -0.70 -2.29 -33.49
N SER A 29 -1.52 -3.25 -33.94
CA SER A 29 -2.69 -3.72 -33.21
C SER A 29 -2.33 -4.25 -31.83
N ASP A 30 -1.33 -5.13 -31.74
CA ASP A 30 -0.93 -5.75 -30.48
C ASP A 30 -0.28 -4.71 -29.54
N THR A 31 0.48 -3.75 -30.07
CA THR A 31 1.05 -2.64 -29.29
C THR A 31 -0.03 -1.74 -28.72
N ASN A 32 -1.06 -1.40 -29.51
CA ASN A 32 -2.19 -0.60 -29.03
C ASN A 32 -3.00 -1.34 -27.96
N ALA A 33 -3.21 -2.64 -28.13
CA ALA A 33 -3.87 -3.48 -27.13
C ALA A 33 -3.07 -3.52 -25.82
N ALA A 34 -1.75 -3.68 -25.90
CA ALA A 34 -0.87 -3.63 -24.73
C ALA A 34 -0.96 -2.29 -23.99
N GLN A 35 -0.90 -1.16 -24.71
CA GLN A 35 -1.07 0.17 -24.12
C GLN A 35 -2.41 0.36 -23.42
N GLN A 36 -3.48 -0.25 -23.96
CA GLN A 36 -4.80 -0.19 -23.33
C GLN A 36 -4.82 -1.00 -22.01
N VAL A 37 -4.16 -2.16 -21.99
CA VAL A 37 -3.99 -2.95 -20.76
C VAL A 37 -3.15 -2.17 -19.74
N ASP A 38 -2.06 -1.54 -20.15
CA ASP A 38 -1.21 -0.74 -19.25
C ASP A 38 -2.00 0.40 -18.59
N LYS A 39 -2.88 1.08 -19.33
CA LYS A 39 -3.78 2.10 -18.77
C LYS A 39 -4.72 1.53 -17.71
N GLN A 40 -5.26 0.34 -17.93
CA GLN A 40 -6.12 -0.33 -16.95
C GLN A 40 -5.34 -0.72 -15.70
N VAL A 41 -4.13 -1.26 -15.87
CA VAL A 41 -3.24 -1.60 -14.75
C VAL A 41 -2.93 -0.35 -13.93
N GLN A 42 -2.57 0.75 -14.58
CA GLN A 42 -2.26 2.01 -13.90
C GLN A 42 -3.45 2.53 -13.09
N SER A 43 -4.66 2.53 -13.68
CA SER A 43 -5.88 2.96 -12.99
C SER A 43 -6.20 2.11 -11.76
N ILE A 44 -5.98 0.80 -11.84
CA ILE A 44 -6.18 -0.11 -10.71
C ILE A 44 -5.15 0.16 -9.62
N LEU A 45 -3.87 0.36 -9.97
CA LEU A 45 -2.82 0.67 -9.00
C LEU A 45 -3.09 1.98 -8.26
N GLU A 46 -3.55 3.02 -8.96
CA GLU A 46 -3.96 4.28 -8.34
C GLU A 46 -5.13 4.09 -7.37
N SER A 47 -6.11 3.27 -7.74
CA SER A 47 -7.23 2.92 -6.87
C SER A 47 -6.78 2.20 -5.60
N ILE A 48 -5.86 1.23 -5.75
CA ILE A 48 -5.26 0.49 -4.63
C ILE A 48 -4.50 1.46 -3.70
N ALA A 49 -3.70 2.36 -4.26
CA ALA A 49 -2.96 3.35 -3.50
C ALA A 49 -3.90 4.25 -2.67
N GLY A 50 -4.99 4.72 -3.28
CA GLY A 50 -6.03 5.50 -2.58
C GLY A 50 -6.68 4.72 -1.43
N LEU A 51 -7.00 3.44 -1.65
CA LEU A 51 -7.57 2.58 -0.60
C LEU A 51 -6.61 2.32 0.55
N ILE A 52 -5.31 2.16 0.28
CA ILE A 52 -4.28 2.01 1.31
C ILE A 52 -4.22 3.25 2.20
N LEU A 53 -4.17 4.44 1.60
CA LEU A 53 -4.17 5.71 2.35
C LEU A 53 -5.42 5.85 3.22
N ALA A 54 -6.59 5.57 2.65
CA ALA A 54 -7.88 5.65 3.35
C ALA A 54 -7.99 4.65 4.52
N ARG A 55 -7.37 3.46 4.39
CA ARG A 55 -7.27 2.46 5.46
C ARG A 55 -6.37 2.98 6.58
N ASP A 56 -5.19 3.47 6.24
CA ASP A 56 -4.19 3.88 7.22
C ASP A 56 -4.66 5.09 8.03
N GLU A 57 -5.37 6.02 7.39
CA GLU A 57 -6.03 7.14 8.06
C GLU A 57 -7.08 6.65 9.08
N ARG A 58 -7.92 5.68 8.71
CA ARG A 58 -8.92 5.10 9.61
C ARG A 58 -8.29 4.38 10.79
N ILE A 59 -7.23 3.61 10.56
CA ILE A 59 -6.48 2.94 11.64
C ILE A 59 -5.88 3.97 12.58
N SER A 60 -5.27 5.03 12.05
CA SER A 60 -4.71 6.13 12.85
C SER A 60 -5.79 6.83 13.69
N SER A 61 -6.93 7.14 13.09
CA SER A 61 -8.08 7.71 13.78
C SER A 61 -8.59 6.78 14.90
N ALA A 62 -8.77 5.49 14.62
CA ALA A 62 -9.21 4.52 15.62
C ALA A 62 -8.23 4.43 16.80
N LYS A 63 -6.92 4.42 16.55
CA LYS A 63 -5.89 4.45 17.60
C LYS A 63 -5.98 5.70 18.47
N LYS A 64 -6.16 6.89 17.87
CA LYS A 64 -6.30 8.14 18.62
C LYS A 64 -7.52 8.12 19.54
N HIS A 65 -8.65 7.62 19.05
CA HIS A 65 -9.87 7.49 19.86
C HIS A 65 -9.70 6.43 20.96
N ALA A 66 -9.11 5.28 20.66
CA ALA A 66 -8.83 4.25 21.66
C ALA A 66 -7.92 4.78 22.78
N ALA A 67 -6.96 5.65 22.47
CA ALA A 67 -6.10 6.29 23.47
C ALA A 67 -6.88 7.16 24.46
N LEU A 68 -8.04 7.72 24.10
CA LEU A 68 -8.91 8.44 25.05
C LEU A 68 -9.53 7.51 26.08
N LEU A 69 -9.69 6.23 25.75
CA LEU A 69 -10.25 5.23 26.65
C LEU A 69 -9.21 4.60 27.59
N HIS A 70 -7.94 5.00 27.47
CA HIS A 70 -6.85 4.44 28.26
C HIS A 70 -7.12 4.60 29.77
N PRO A 71 -6.91 3.55 30.60
CA PRO A 71 -7.27 3.57 32.02
C PRO A 71 -6.74 4.78 32.76
N ILE A 72 -5.49 5.19 32.50
CA ILE A 72 -4.86 6.33 33.16
C ILE A 72 -5.58 7.67 32.95
N ARG A 73 -6.32 7.83 31.83
CA ARG A 73 -7.14 9.02 31.55
C ARG A 73 -8.51 8.98 32.22
N LYS A 74 -8.88 7.83 32.79
CA LYS A 74 -10.13 7.61 33.52
C LYS A 74 -9.92 7.55 35.03
N VAL A 75 -8.68 7.57 35.51
CA VAL A 75 -8.38 7.58 36.94
C VAL A 75 -8.77 8.95 37.50
N PRO A 76 -9.66 9.00 38.52
CA PRO A 76 -9.94 10.21 39.26
C PRO A 76 -8.67 10.89 39.80
N GLU A 77 -8.65 12.23 39.80
CA GLU A 77 -7.47 13.01 40.15
C GLU A 77 -6.99 12.76 41.59
N ASP A 78 -7.93 12.53 42.52
CA ASP A 78 -7.66 12.18 43.91
C ASP A 78 -6.92 10.84 44.05
N ILE A 79 -7.33 9.82 43.28
CA ILE A 79 -6.65 8.52 43.23
C ILE A 79 -5.26 8.67 42.62
N LEU A 80 -5.14 9.43 41.52
CA LEU A 80 -3.86 9.68 40.87
C LEU A 80 -2.89 10.42 41.82
N SER A 81 -3.38 11.46 42.50
CA SER A 81 -2.63 12.24 43.48
C SER A 81 -2.20 11.41 44.69
N ALA A 82 -3.06 10.52 45.19
CA ALA A 82 -2.72 9.61 46.27
C ALA A 82 -1.61 8.62 45.88
N ILE A 83 -1.67 8.08 44.65
CA ILE A 83 -0.60 7.21 44.10
C ILE A 83 0.72 7.99 44.04
N PHE A 84 0.73 9.19 43.46
CA PHE A 84 1.94 9.99 43.36
C PHE A 84 2.51 10.39 44.72
N HIS A 85 1.67 10.82 45.67
CA HIS A 85 2.11 11.09 47.05
C HIS A 85 2.77 9.87 47.68
N ARG A 86 2.21 8.67 47.49
CA ARG A 86 2.78 7.42 48.03
C ARG A 86 4.12 7.03 47.40
N CYS A 87 4.34 7.42 46.15
CA CYS A 87 5.55 7.12 45.37
C CYS A 87 6.67 8.14 45.54
N ILE A 88 6.41 9.29 46.17
CA ILE A 88 7.45 10.26 46.50
C ILE A 88 8.21 9.75 47.73
N PRO A 89 9.55 9.59 47.67
CA PRO A 89 10.35 9.23 48.82
C PRO A 89 10.25 10.36 49.86
N HIS A 90 9.75 10.03 51.04
CA HIS A 90 9.58 11.02 52.12
C HIS A 90 10.89 11.27 52.87
N ASN A 91 11.90 10.42 52.66
CA ASN A 91 13.25 10.58 53.18
C ASN A 91 14.29 10.50 52.05
N PRO A 92 15.38 11.28 52.11
CA PRO A 92 16.45 11.25 51.12
C PRO A 92 17.21 9.90 51.04
N SER A 93 17.05 9.02 52.03
CA SER A 93 17.58 7.65 52.01
C SER A 93 16.77 6.67 51.16
N ASP A 94 15.54 7.02 50.80
CA ASP A 94 14.60 6.16 50.08
C ASP A 94 14.62 6.42 48.57
N ALA A 95 15.44 7.38 48.12
CA ALA A 95 15.66 7.62 46.70
C ALA A 95 16.41 6.42 46.09
N PRO A 96 16.02 5.93 44.91
CA PRO A 96 16.72 4.83 44.26
C PRO A 96 18.18 5.24 44.02
N VAL A 97 19.10 4.43 44.56
CA VAL A 97 20.55 4.59 44.36
C VAL A 97 20.83 4.36 42.87
N THR A 98 21.37 5.40 42.20
CA THR A 98 21.85 5.35 40.81
C THR A 98 23.07 4.47 40.65
#